data_AF-A0A1V6NTW2-F1
#
_entry.id   AF-A0A1V6NTW2-F1
#
_cell.length_a   1.000
_cell.length_b   1.000
_cell.length_c   1.000
_cell.angle_alpha   90.00
_cell.angle_beta   90.00
_cell.angle_gamma   90.00
#
_symmetry.space_group_name_H-M   'P 1'
#
loop_
_entity.id
_entity.type
_entity.pdbx_description
1 polymer ?
#
loop_
_entity_poly.entity_id
_entity_poly.type
_entity_poly.pdbx_seq_one_letter_code
_entity_poly.pdbx_strand_id
1 'polypeptide(L)'
;MNHMGLFSAFSTNTKSLNRQSSVSFSLRPASWDPTKTLVHPSGYPTEAPPMYSIASKDSSPNVVVFRGWGEGPCDIIGDARLPTLSSKIRLAFYGQSIHMRLNELSGSFTLESPATGQLKWKPDMLTGRNMELQDATGKKLAKLRPGKSGEKVLEILVSHDSRFLELVLLSGWTTRTMNKSVMETTGEILSSVVGV
;
A
#
# COMPACT_ATOMS: atom_id res chain seq x y z
N MET A 1 -50.22 -1.04 48.73
CA MET A 1 -48.94 -0.33 48.58
C MET A 1 -48.34 -0.74 47.25
N ASN A 2 -48.35 0.20 46.31
CA ASN A 2 -47.94 0.02 44.92
C ASN A 2 -46.41 0.04 44.84
N HIS A 3 -45.81 -0.92 44.13
CA HIS A 3 -44.51 -0.70 43.51
C HIS A 3 -44.56 -1.20 42.06
N MET A 4 -44.78 -0.26 41.15
CA MET A 4 -44.50 -0.35 39.73
C MET A 4 -42.98 -0.51 39.55
N GLY A 5 -42.55 -1.63 38.98
CA GLY A 5 -41.20 -1.79 38.42
C GLY A 5 -41.26 -1.46 36.92
N LEU A 6 -40.75 -0.30 36.55
CA LEU A 6 -40.55 0.13 35.16
C LEU A 6 -39.49 -0.77 34.51
N PHE A 7 -39.90 -1.61 33.55
CA PHE A 7 -38.97 -2.24 32.61
C PHE A 7 -38.52 -1.18 31.60
N SER A 8 -37.27 -0.71 31.72
CA SER A 8 -36.61 0.06 30.67
C SER A 8 -36.30 -0.87 29.50
N ALA A 9 -37.14 -0.82 28.47
CA ALA A 9 -36.86 -1.45 27.20
C ALA A 9 -35.61 -0.79 26.59
N PHE A 10 -34.50 -1.52 26.53
CA PHE A 10 -33.37 -1.16 25.70
C PHE A 10 -33.81 -1.27 24.24
N SER A 11 -34.20 -0.13 23.66
CA SER A 11 -34.41 0.00 22.22
C SER A 11 -33.04 -0.11 21.55
N THR A 12 -32.68 -1.31 21.13
CA THR A 12 -31.58 -1.52 20.19
C THR A 12 -32.00 -0.90 18.86
N ASN A 13 -31.63 0.36 18.68
CA ASN A 13 -31.76 1.04 17.40
C ASN A 13 -30.74 0.42 16.43
N THR A 14 -31.13 -0.69 15.81
CA THR A 14 -30.39 -1.31 14.70
C THR A 14 -30.56 -0.43 13.46
N LYS A 15 -29.91 0.73 13.45
CA LYS A 15 -29.55 1.38 12.20
C LYS A 15 -28.41 0.57 11.60
N SER A 16 -28.79 -0.44 10.82
CA SER A 16 -27.99 -1.01 9.75
C SER A 16 -27.58 0.11 8.79
N LEU A 17 -26.52 0.84 9.14
CA LEU A 17 -25.73 1.57 8.15
C LEU A 17 -24.93 0.50 7.42
N ASN A 18 -25.22 0.32 6.14
CA ASN A 18 -24.39 -0.39 5.19
C ASN A 18 -23.01 0.32 5.11
N ARG A 19 -22.18 0.11 6.13
CA ARG A 19 -20.83 0.63 6.21
C ARG A 19 -20.00 -0.33 5.39
N GLN A 20 -19.74 0.05 4.14
CA GLN A 20 -18.72 -0.60 3.34
C GLN A 20 -17.46 -0.70 4.23
N SER A 21 -17.14 -1.90 4.69
CA SER A 21 -16.17 -2.11 5.76
C SER A 21 -14.77 -1.85 5.23
N SER A 22 -14.29 -0.62 5.39
CA SER A 22 -12.89 -0.32 5.13
C SER A 22 -12.02 -0.92 6.21
N VAL A 23 -10.89 -1.50 5.82
CA VAL A 23 -9.87 -2.03 6.73
C VAL A 23 -8.61 -1.20 6.56
N SER A 24 -8.03 -0.77 7.68
CA SER A 24 -6.83 0.07 7.68
C SER A 24 -5.63 -0.68 8.25
N PHE A 25 -4.47 -0.44 7.66
CA PHE A 25 -3.19 -0.98 8.04
C PHE A 25 -2.18 0.14 8.26
N SER A 26 -1.38 0.02 9.31
CA SER A 26 -0.25 0.90 9.60
C SER A 26 1.03 0.30 9.03
N LEU A 27 1.76 1.09 8.27
CA LEU A 27 3.02 0.73 7.62
C LEU A 27 4.13 1.57 8.25
N ARG A 28 4.99 0.93 9.04
CA ARG A 28 5.93 1.58 9.95
C ARG A 28 7.36 1.13 9.64
N PRO A 29 8.36 2.03 9.59
CA PRO A 29 9.75 1.59 9.50
C PRO A 29 10.10 0.66 10.68
N ALA A 30 10.87 -0.40 10.42
CA ALA A 30 11.39 -1.24 11.50
C ALA A 30 12.43 -0.45 12.30
N SER A 31 12.41 -0.57 13.64
CA SER A 31 13.32 0.20 14.50
C SER A 31 14.79 -0.23 14.36
N TRP A 32 15.05 -1.46 13.91
CA TRP A 32 16.39 -2.01 13.69
C TRP A 32 16.86 -1.92 12.24
N ASP A 33 15.97 -1.65 11.29
CA ASP A 33 16.30 -1.62 9.87
C ASP A 33 15.39 -0.62 9.14
N PRO A 34 15.89 0.59 8.82
CA PRO A 34 15.09 1.61 8.14
C PRO A 34 14.72 1.23 6.70
N THR A 35 15.38 0.21 6.12
CA THR A 35 15.06 -0.32 4.80
C THR A 35 13.90 -1.32 4.84
N LYS A 36 13.54 -1.79 6.04
CA LYS A 36 12.36 -2.62 6.28
C LYS A 36 11.19 -1.78 6.78
N THR A 37 10.01 -2.07 6.25
CA THR A 37 8.73 -1.56 6.73
C THR A 37 7.88 -2.72 7.21
N LEU A 38 7.29 -2.58 8.39
CA LEU A 38 6.39 -3.53 9.02
C LEU A 38 4.94 -3.11 8.77
N VAL A 39 4.09 -4.09 8.46
CA VAL A 39 2.67 -3.90 8.18
C VAL A 39 1.86 -4.53 9.30
N HIS A 40 1.03 -3.72 9.96
CA HIS A 40 0.15 -4.15 11.04
C HIS A 40 -1.29 -3.69 10.78
N PRO A 41 -2.32 -4.39 11.29
CA PRO A 41 -3.65 -3.79 11.36
C PRO A 41 -3.59 -2.48 12.14
N SER A 42 -4.34 -1.47 11.70
CA SER A 42 -4.38 -0.19 12.40
C SER A 42 -4.83 -0.36 13.85
N GLY A 43 -4.14 0.31 14.77
CA GLY A 43 -4.38 0.22 16.21
C GLY A 43 -3.55 -0.83 16.93
N TYR A 44 -2.81 -1.68 16.22
CA TYR A 44 -1.91 -2.65 16.86
C TYR A 44 -0.63 -1.97 17.41
N PRO A 45 -0.11 -2.44 18.57
CA PRO A 45 1.16 -1.96 19.13
C PRO A 45 2.33 -2.08 18.15
N THR A 46 3.38 -1.29 18.35
CA THR A 46 4.60 -1.30 17.53
C THR A 46 5.39 -2.60 17.67
N GLU A 47 5.28 -3.24 18.82
CA GLU A 47 6.00 -4.45 19.24
C GLU A 47 5.27 -5.73 18.83
N ALA A 48 4.01 -5.62 18.38
CA ALA A 48 3.25 -6.78 17.93
C ALA A 48 3.91 -7.41 16.69
N PRO A 49 3.82 -8.74 16.52
CA PRO A 49 4.25 -9.38 15.27
C PRO A 49 3.53 -8.77 14.06
N PRO A 50 4.26 -8.41 12.99
CA PRO A 50 3.67 -7.84 11.79
C PRO A 50 2.92 -8.93 11.02
N MET A 51 1.90 -8.51 10.26
CA MET A 51 1.26 -9.41 9.29
C MET A 51 2.16 -9.62 8.07
N TYR A 52 2.82 -8.54 7.64
CA TYR A 52 3.72 -8.53 6.50
C TYR A 52 4.90 -7.61 6.78
N SER A 53 5.99 -7.81 6.06
CA SER A 53 7.09 -6.87 6.01
C SER A 53 7.50 -6.59 4.58
N ILE A 54 8.07 -5.41 4.34
CA ILE A 54 8.47 -4.95 3.03
C ILE A 54 9.92 -4.47 3.12
N ALA A 55 10.83 -5.10 2.39
CA ALA A 55 12.19 -4.62 2.23
C ALA A 55 12.28 -3.71 1.00
N SER A 56 12.98 -2.58 1.13
CA SER A 56 13.27 -1.65 0.04
C SER A 56 14.78 -1.49 -0.11
N LYS A 57 15.30 -1.72 -1.32
CA LYS A 57 16.75 -1.71 -1.59
C LYS A 57 17.05 -0.91 -2.85
N ASP A 58 18.25 -0.36 -2.91
CA ASP A 58 18.72 0.36 -4.10
C ASP A 58 19.11 -0.63 -5.22
N SER A 59 19.52 -1.85 -4.84
CA SER A 59 19.80 -2.95 -5.77
C SER A 59 18.57 -3.82 -6.04
N SER A 60 18.56 -4.48 -7.19
CA SER A 60 17.46 -5.38 -7.57
C SER A 60 17.51 -6.69 -6.78
N PRO A 61 16.37 -7.23 -6.31
CA PRO A 61 15.04 -6.64 -6.34
C PRO A 61 14.89 -5.45 -5.38
N ASN A 62 14.34 -4.33 -5.88
CA ASN A 62 14.26 -3.08 -5.12
C ASN A 62 13.14 -3.08 -4.10
N VAL A 63 12.09 -3.89 -4.32
CA VAL A 63 11.02 -4.10 -3.34
C VAL A 63 10.82 -5.60 -3.18
N VAL A 64 10.71 -6.07 -1.95
CA VAL A 64 10.33 -7.46 -1.64
C VAL A 64 9.30 -7.45 -0.52
N VAL A 65 8.19 -8.15 -0.72
CA VAL A 65 7.12 -8.30 0.28
C VAL A 65 7.17 -9.70 0.86
N PHE A 66 7.15 -9.79 2.20
CA PHE A 66 7.18 -11.03 2.97
C PHE A 66 5.95 -11.17 3.85
N ARG A 67 5.58 -12.41 4.16
CA ARG A 67 4.71 -12.71 5.30
C ARG A 67 5.48 -12.56 6.60
N GLY A 68 4.83 -12.01 7.62
CA GLY A 68 5.42 -11.81 8.93
C GLY A 68 6.74 -11.02 8.89
N TRP A 69 7.72 -11.50 9.65
CA TRP A 69 9.05 -10.90 9.76
C TRP A 69 9.93 -11.06 8.51
N GLY A 70 9.60 -12.02 7.63
CA GLY A 70 10.41 -12.36 6.47
C GLY A 70 11.75 -12.96 6.88
N GLU A 71 11.70 -14.14 7.51
CA GLU A 71 12.87 -14.86 8.04
C GLU A 71 13.47 -15.83 7.03
N GLY A 72 12.71 -16.21 6.00
CA GLY A 72 13.21 -17.10 4.96
C GLY A 72 12.62 -16.87 3.56
N PRO A 73 13.16 -17.55 2.54
CA PRO A 73 12.68 -17.46 1.16
C PRO A 73 11.22 -17.91 1.00
N CYS A 74 10.76 -18.83 1.85
CA CYS A 74 9.37 -19.32 1.84
C CYS A 74 8.35 -18.25 2.25
N ASP A 75 8.80 -17.18 2.91
CA ASP A 75 7.93 -16.07 3.31
C ASP A 75 7.75 -15.04 2.19
N ILE A 76 8.53 -15.14 1.10
CA ILE A 76 8.47 -14.19 -0.02
C ILE A 76 7.14 -14.36 -0.75
N ILE A 77 6.34 -13.31 -0.75
CA ILE A 77 5.10 -13.22 -1.52
C ILE A 77 5.38 -12.70 -2.92
N GLY A 78 6.27 -11.72 -3.03
CA GLY A 78 6.64 -11.15 -4.32
C GLY A 78 7.72 -10.10 -4.25
N ASP A 79 8.28 -9.80 -5.41
CA ASP A 79 9.34 -8.82 -5.59
C ASP A 79 9.09 -7.90 -6.79
N ALA A 80 9.71 -6.73 -6.78
CA ALA A 80 9.69 -5.79 -7.87
C ALA A 80 11.10 -5.38 -8.27
N ARG A 81 11.29 -5.24 -9.58
CA ARG A 81 12.53 -4.76 -10.18
C ARG A 81 12.25 -3.47 -10.92
N LEU A 82 12.83 -2.39 -10.42
CA LEU A 82 12.66 -1.06 -10.97
C LEU A 82 13.75 -0.86 -12.02
N PRO A 83 13.39 -0.49 -13.26
CA PRO A 83 14.37 -0.15 -14.27
C PRO A 83 14.97 1.24 -14.00
N THR A 84 16.23 1.45 -14.42
CA THR A 84 16.89 2.76 -14.28
C THR A 84 16.35 3.80 -15.25
N LEU A 85 15.96 3.41 -16.48
CA LEU A 85 15.56 4.32 -17.57
C LEU A 85 14.32 3.83 -18.34
N SER A 86 13.38 3.17 -17.66
CA SER A 86 12.16 2.68 -18.31
C SER A 86 10.92 2.94 -17.47
N SER A 87 9.79 3.14 -18.14
CA SER A 87 8.49 3.20 -17.49
C SER A 87 7.90 1.80 -17.21
N LYS A 88 8.52 0.72 -17.69
CA LYS A 88 8.04 -0.66 -17.51
C LYS A 88 8.71 -1.31 -16.31
N ILE A 89 7.92 -1.61 -15.29
CA ILE A 89 8.34 -2.23 -14.04
C ILE A 89 7.85 -3.68 -14.05
N ARG A 90 8.73 -4.61 -13.66
CA ARG A 90 8.37 -6.02 -13.53
C ARG A 90 8.11 -6.36 -12.06
N LEU A 91 6.91 -6.86 -11.80
CA LEU A 91 6.55 -7.48 -10.53
C LEU A 91 6.57 -9.00 -10.69
N ALA A 92 7.07 -9.72 -9.71
CA ALA A 92 6.84 -11.15 -9.55
C ALA A 92 5.95 -11.35 -8.32
N PHE A 93 4.76 -11.89 -8.50
CA PHE A 93 3.77 -12.11 -7.44
C PHE A 93 3.42 -13.60 -7.40
N TYR A 94 3.78 -14.29 -6.32
CA TYR A 94 3.70 -15.75 -6.24
C TYR A 94 4.34 -16.45 -7.46
N GLY A 95 5.48 -15.95 -7.92
CA GLY A 95 6.19 -16.44 -9.11
C GLY A 95 5.57 -16.03 -10.45
N GLN A 96 4.37 -15.43 -10.47
CA GLN A 96 3.74 -14.92 -11.69
C GLN A 96 4.26 -13.53 -12.05
N SER A 97 4.66 -13.35 -13.30
CA SER A 97 5.13 -12.05 -13.80
C SER A 97 3.95 -11.13 -14.08
N ILE A 98 3.87 -10.00 -13.38
CA ILE A 98 2.91 -8.92 -13.61
C ILE A 98 3.68 -7.70 -14.14
N HIS A 99 3.19 -7.12 -15.24
CA HIS A 99 3.77 -5.91 -15.80
C HIS A 99 3.05 -4.69 -15.25
N MET A 100 3.84 -3.75 -14.76
CA MET A 100 3.37 -2.46 -14.26
C MET A 100 4.00 -1.35 -15.09
N ARG A 101 3.24 -0.32 -15.43
CA ARG A 101 3.67 0.77 -16.31
C ARG A 101 3.42 2.11 -15.68
N LEU A 102 4.47 2.92 -15.56
CA LEU A 102 4.41 4.33 -15.21
C LEU A 102 3.96 5.16 -16.42
N ASN A 103 2.99 6.05 -16.20
CA ASN A 103 2.72 7.18 -17.07
C ASN A 103 3.39 8.41 -16.44
N GLU A 104 4.52 8.83 -17.00
CA GLU A 104 5.34 9.93 -16.48
C GLU A 104 4.60 11.27 -16.49
N LEU A 105 3.72 11.51 -17.47
CA LEU A 105 2.95 12.75 -17.56
C LEU A 105 1.94 12.89 -16.41
N SER A 106 1.29 11.80 -16.02
CA SER A 106 0.26 11.83 -14.98
C SER A 106 0.72 11.28 -13.62
N GLY A 107 1.95 10.78 -13.52
CA GLY A 107 2.48 10.09 -12.34
C GLY A 107 1.70 8.83 -11.95
N SER A 108 0.89 8.27 -12.85
CA SER A 108 0.02 7.13 -12.55
C SER A 108 0.68 5.83 -12.96
N PHE A 109 0.39 4.76 -12.25
CA PHE A 109 0.88 3.43 -12.58
C PHE A 109 -0.28 2.49 -12.89
N THR A 110 -0.21 1.79 -14.02
CA THR A 110 -1.20 0.78 -14.39
C THR A 110 -0.56 -0.60 -14.34
N LEU A 111 -1.28 -1.59 -13.83
CA LEU A 111 -0.88 -3.00 -13.91
C LEU A 111 -2.08 -3.88 -14.29
N GLU A 112 -1.79 -5.02 -14.87
CA GLU A 112 -2.81 -6.03 -15.19
C GLU A 112 -2.56 -7.28 -14.34
N SER A 113 -3.55 -7.63 -13.54
CA SER A 113 -3.53 -8.83 -12.71
C SER A 113 -4.53 -9.84 -13.27
N PRO A 114 -4.15 -11.12 -13.47
CA PRO A 114 -5.06 -12.14 -13.96
C PRO A 114 -6.33 -12.29 -13.10
N ALA A 115 -6.22 -12.08 -11.79
CA ALA A 115 -7.33 -12.26 -10.85
C ALA A 115 -8.24 -11.04 -10.72
N THR A 116 -7.71 -9.83 -10.88
CA THR A 116 -8.42 -8.58 -10.55
C THR A 116 -8.59 -7.65 -11.75
N GLY A 117 -8.12 -8.05 -12.93
CA GLY A 117 -8.11 -7.22 -14.13
C GLY A 117 -7.13 -6.05 -14.03
N GLN A 118 -7.45 -4.99 -14.77
CA GLN A 118 -6.63 -3.77 -14.78
C GLN A 118 -6.82 -2.97 -13.49
N LEU A 119 -5.69 -2.64 -12.86
CA LEU A 119 -5.61 -1.80 -11.68
C LEU A 119 -4.75 -0.58 -11.99
N LYS A 120 -5.12 0.57 -11.42
CA LYS A 120 -4.42 1.83 -11.63
C LYS A 120 -4.20 2.58 -10.33
N TRP A 121 -2.94 2.77 -9.97
CA TRP A 121 -2.51 3.70 -8.93
C TRP A 121 -2.44 5.11 -9.51
N LYS A 122 -3.10 6.08 -8.87
CA LYS A 122 -3.06 7.49 -9.24
C LYS A 122 -2.69 8.34 -8.02
N PRO A 123 -1.91 9.40 -8.18
CA PRO A 123 -1.83 10.43 -7.17
C PRO A 123 -3.21 11.07 -6.98
N ASP A 124 -3.60 11.27 -5.72
CA ASP A 124 -4.81 12.01 -5.36
C ASP A 124 -4.66 13.46 -5.79
N MET A 125 -5.50 13.90 -6.73
CA MET A 125 -5.38 15.21 -7.38
C MET A 125 -5.55 16.39 -6.42
N LEU A 126 -6.18 16.18 -5.26
CA LEU A 126 -6.38 17.25 -4.28
C LEU A 126 -5.15 17.50 -3.39
N THR A 127 -4.38 16.45 -3.09
CA THR A 127 -3.30 16.55 -2.11
C THR A 127 -1.92 16.21 -2.66
N GLY A 128 -1.84 15.49 -3.79
CA GLY A 128 -0.61 14.98 -4.41
C GLY A 128 0.20 13.99 -3.55
N ARG A 129 -0.16 13.84 -2.26
CA ARG A 129 0.56 13.07 -1.25
C ARG A 129 -0.02 11.67 -1.03
N ASN A 130 -1.27 11.46 -1.44
CA ASN A 130 -1.94 10.18 -1.34
C ASN A 130 -1.86 9.47 -2.70
N MET A 131 -1.80 8.15 -2.67
CA MET A 131 -1.99 7.30 -3.84
C MET A 131 -3.30 6.55 -3.69
N GLU A 132 -4.12 6.55 -4.72
CA GLU A 132 -5.38 5.80 -4.78
C GLU A 132 -5.27 4.69 -5.82
N LEU A 133 -5.69 3.48 -5.44
CA LEU A 133 -5.85 2.37 -6.35
C LEU A 133 -7.28 2.34 -6.86
N GLN A 134 -7.44 2.28 -8.17
CA GLN A 134 -8.73 2.17 -8.86
C GLN A 134 -8.75 0.94 -9.76
N ASP A 135 -9.93 0.35 -9.97
CA ASP A 135 -10.14 -0.62 -11.06
C ASP A 135 -10.37 0.08 -12.41
N ALA A 136 -10.59 -0.71 -13.46
CA ALA A 136 -10.87 -0.23 -14.81
C ALA A 136 -12.11 0.68 -14.91
N THR A 137 -13.08 0.56 -13.99
CA THR A 137 -14.28 1.40 -13.93
C THR A 137 -14.06 2.72 -13.21
N GLY A 138 -12.88 2.91 -12.60
CA GLY A 138 -12.55 4.07 -11.78
C GLY A 138 -12.99 3.94 -10.33
N LYS A 139 -13.55 2.79 -9.91
CA LYS A 139 -13.94 2.55 -8.53
C LYS A 139 -12.69 2.46 -7.65
N LYS A 140 -12.68 3.22 -6.55
CA LYS A 140 -11.57 3.21 -5.58
C LYS A 140 -11.57 1.91 -4.79
N LEU A 141 -10.43 1.23 -4.78
CA LEU A 141 -10.24 -0.05 -4.08
C LEU A 141 -9.34 0.09 -2.86
N ALA A 142 -8.33 0.95 -2.93
CA ALA A 142 -7.41 1.17 -1.82
C ALA A 142 -6.85 2.60 -1.84
N LYS A 143 -6.33 3.05 -0.70
CA LYS A 143 -5.68 4.34 -0.53
C LYS A 143 -4.42 4.18 0.32
N LEU A 144 -3.29 4.66 -0.18
CA LEU A 144 -2.04 4.76 0.57
C LEU A 144 -1.76 6.24 0.85
N ARG A 145 -1.59 6.60 2.13
CA ARG A 145 -1.40 7.98 2.56
C ARG A 145 -0.34 8.11 3.65
N PRO A 146 0.22 9.32 3.86
CA PRO A 146 0.99 9.61 5.06
C PRO A 146 0.19 9.36 6.34
N GLY A 147 0.85 8.76 7.33
CA GLY A 147 0.40 8.63 8.70
C GLY A 147 1.11 9.63 9.62
N LYS A 148 1.01 9.41 10.93
CA LYS A 148 1.73 10.20 11.94
C LYS A 148 3.18 9.72 12.03
N SER A 149 4.10 10.59 12.48
CA SER A 149 5.49 10.20 12.81
C SER A 149 6.24 9.42 11.73
N GLY A 150 6.04 9.77 10.45
CA GLY A 150 6.72 9.11 9.32
C GLY A 150 6.08 7.78 8.86
N GLU A 151 5.10 7.26 9.61
CA GLU A 151 4.30 6.10 9.22
C GLU A 151 3.53 6.36 7.93
N LYS A 152 3.07 5.29 7.29
CA LYS A 152 2.07 5.33 6.22
C LYS A 152 0.84 4.55 6.66
N VAL A 153 -0.30 4.92 6.09
CA VAL A 153 -1.56 4.22 6.30
C VAL A 153 -2.06 3.71 4.96
N LEU A 154 -2.31 2.40 4.89
CA LEU A 154 -2.99 1.75 3.78
C LEU A 154 -4.43 1.45 4.18
N GLU A 155 -5.39 1.90 3.41
CA GLU A 155 -6.80 1.62 3.61
C GLU A 155 -7.32 0.80 2.43
N ILE A 156 -7.94 -0.35 2.70
CA ILE A 156 -8.65 -1.15 1.70
C ILE A 156 -10.14 -0.82 1.81
N LEU A 157 -10.74 -0.40 0.69
CA LEU A 157 -12.09 0.19 0.63
C LEU A 157 -13.16 -0.81 0.13
N VAL A 158 -12.76 -2.05 -0.09
CA VAL A 158 -13.60 -3.14 -0.60
C VAL A 158 -13.36 -4.41 0.19
N SER A 159 -14.33 -5.32 0.18
CA SER A 159 -14.10 -6.70 0.62
C SER A 159 -12.96 -7.32 -0.18
N HIS A 160 -12.03 -7.97 0.52
CA HIS A 160 -10.80 -8.48 -0.08
C HIS A 160 -10.36 -9.78 0.59
N ASP A 161 -9.59 -10.56 -0.14
CA ASP A 161 -8.82 -11.68 0.39
C ASP A 161 -7.37 -11.26 0.68
N SER A 162 -6.59 -12.18 1.23
CA SER A 162 -5.17 -11.93 1.53
C SER A 162 -4.37 -11.62 0.27
N ARG A 163 -4.62 -12.31 -0.85
CA ARG A 163 -3.88 -12.11 -2.10
C ARG A 163 -4.07 -10.72 -2.68
N PHE A 164 -5.29 -10.20 -2.62
CA PHE A 164 -5.55 -8.82 -3.04
C PHE A 164 -4.73 -7.84 -2.18
N LEU A 165 -4.77 -7.97 -0.85
CA LEU A 165 -3.98 -7.12 0.04
C LEU A 165 -2.48 -7.21 -0.25
N GLU A 166 -1.95 -8.41 -0.44
CA GLU A 166 -0.55 -8.64 -0.76
C GLU A 166 -0.14 -8.00 -2.10
N LEU A 167 -0.99 -8.09 -3.13
CA LEU A 167 -0.77 -7.41 -4.41
C LEU A 167 -0.83 -5.88 -4.26
N VAL A 168 -1.75 -5.37 -3.44
CA VAL A 168 -1.85 -3.93 -3.12
C VAL A 168 -0.59 -3.46 -2.40
N LEU A 169 -0.06 -4.24 -1.45
CA LEU A 169 1.19 -3.94 -0.76
C LEU A 169 2.36 -3.91 -1.74
N LEU A 170 2.53 -4.95 -2.56
CA LEU A 170 3.63 -5.04 -3.53
C LEU A 170 3.57 -3.91 -4.55
N SER A 171 2.43 -3.75 -5.24
CA SER A 171 2.29 -2.73 -6.29
C SER A 171 2.33 -1.32 -5.72
N GLY A 172 1.63 -1.07 -4.61
CA GLY A 172 1.59 0.24 -3.96
C GLY A 172 2.95 0.66 -3.45
N TRP A 173 3.70 -0.25 -2.81
CA TRP A 173 5.06 0.08 -2.36
C TRP A 173 6.02 0.28 -3.52
N THR A 174 5.87 -0.49 -4.60
CA THR A 174 6.63 -0.29 -5.84
C THR A 174 6.40 1.09 -6.44
N THR A 175 5.16 1.59 -6.50
CA THR A 175 4.88 2.97 -6.95
C THR A 175 5.63 4.00 -6.13
N ARG A 176 5.67 3.79 -4.81
CA ARG A 176 6.31 4.71 -3.87
C ARG A 176 7.81 4.73 -4.06
N THR A 177 8.44 3.55 -4.17
CA THR A 177 9.88 3.43 -4.39
C THR A 177 10.28 4.07 -5.72
N MET A 178 9.49 3.85 -6.80
CA MET A 178 9.76 4.45 -8.11
C MET A 178 9.57 5.98 -8.11
N ASN A 179 8.54 6.50 -7.43
CA ASN A 179 8.35 7.95 -7.33
C ASN A 179 9.50 8.61 -6.56
N LYS A 180 10.01 7.94 -5.50
CA LYS A 180 11.18 8.43 -4.76
C LYS A 180 12.41 8.50 -5.66
N SER A 181 12.69 7.45 -6.43
CA SER A 181 13.85 7.43 -7.33
C SER A 181 13.76 8.49 -8.45
N VAL A 182 12.58 8.68 -9.05
CA VAL A 182 12.37 9.72 -10.07
C VAL A 182 12.63 11.12 -9.50
N MET A 183 12.19 11.39 -8.27
CA MET A 183 12.42 12.67 -7.60
C MET A 183 13.92 12.90 -7.30
N GLU A 184 14.62 11.87 -6.84
CA GLU A 184 16.07 11.94 -6.56
C GLU A 184 16.87 12.20 -7.83
N THR A 185 16.62 11.45 -8.91
CA THR A 185 17.30 11.67 -10.21
C THR A 185 17.01 13.04 -10.81
N THR A 186 15.77 13.55 -10.70
CA THR A 186 15.44 14.90 -11.20
C THR A 186 16.18 15.99 -10.42
N GLY A 187 16.36 15.82 -9.11
CA GLY A 187 17.10 16.75 -8.27
C GLY A 187 18.59 16.81 -8.59
N GLU A 188 19.21 15.67 -8.87
CA GLU A 188 20.63 15.56 -9.26
C GLU A 188 20.92 16.22 -10.62
N ILE A 189 20.00 16.11 -11.58
CA ILE A 189 20.18 16.74 -12.90
C ILE A 189 20.10 18.27 -12.78
N LEU A 190 19.17 18.79 -11.98
CA LEU A 190 19.04 20.24 -11.78
C LEU A 190 20.22 20.86 -11.04
N SER A 191 20.78 20.17 -10.03
CA SER A 191 21.97 20.65 -9.34
C SER A 191 23.22 20.63 -10.23
N SER A 192 23.28 19.75 -11.23
CA SER A 192 24.39 19.70 -12.20
C SER A 192 24.37 20.81 -13.25
N VAL A 193 23.21 21.44 -13.52
CA VAL A 193 23.05 22.49 -14.54
C VAL A 193 23.19 23.91 -13.97
N VAL A 194 22.95 24.10 -12.68
CA VAL A 194 23.05 25.42 -12.01
C VAL A 194 24.48 25.72 -11.50
N GLY A 195 25.42 24.78 -11.67
CA GLY A 195 26.82 24.94 -11.32
C GLY A 195 27.74 25.12 -12.53
N VAL A 196 27.51 26.16 -13.35
CA VAL A 196 28.50 26.70 -14.31
C VAL A 196 28.40 28.22 -14.33
#